data_AF-A0ABD3RZ38-F1
#
_entry.id   AF-A0ABD3RZ38-F1
#
_cell.length_a   1.000
_cell.length_b   1.000
_cell.length_c   1.000
_cell.angle_alpha   90.00
_cell.angle_beta   90.00
_cell.angle_gamma   90.00
#
_symmetry.space_group_name_H-M   'P 1'
#
loop_
_entity.id
_entity.type
_entity.pdbx_description
1 polymer ?
#
loop_
_entity_poly.entity_id
_entity_poly.type
_entity_poly.pdbx_seq_one_letter_code
_entity_poly.pdbx_strand_id
1 'polypeptide(L)'
;MISALPLYPRTKSRLNQALYYLDFCWCMNFAGIFIIGLLVFMGIVVNDEDRVSIVAREVILNAFLGVSCGTLMGANIVLPFVACLFHDVNTMAGLFIHMMPPMVMYTFMWNSSAIRAAWPNVFNLTYMENIRFFSKSGLFIVPGSGLDSVVGNAIALYMLWWIPYVCFMLLIGIDLPNKTKYEGVSNYPKWDTVFHSTMRGGVCVTIGRYFRRRSTKECLKLMEENNFDLIDFFIYMAFHMIASVSAIYLIGYPCFESQSFHLVMLSFVAFLAVTRGASRYTYYTTKMYSRSLRKQFAWVFDESKQS
;
A
#
# COMPACT_ATOMS: atom_id res chain seq x y z
N MET A 1 -14.57 -1.97 -17.98
CA MET A 1 -13.69 -2.58 -19.00
C MET A 1 -12.44 -1.70 -19.12
N ILE A 2 -11.36 -2.04 -18.43
CA ILE A 2 -10.08 -1.33 -18.60
C ILE A 2 -9.48 -1.88 -19.90
N SER A 3 -9.44 -1.05 -20.95
CA SER A 3 -8.78 -1.46 -22.20
C SER A 3 -7.33 -1.81 -21.86
N ALA A 4 -6.88 -2.97 -22.36
CA ALA A 4 -5.51 -3.41 -22.15
C ALA A 4 -4.59 -2.41 -22.85
N LEU A 5 -4.03 -1.48 -22.08
CA LEU A 5 -3.02 -0.54 -22.56
C LEU A 5 -1.90 -1.34 -23.26
N PRO A 6 -1.42 -0.88 -24.43
CA PRO A 6 -0.40 -1.59 -25.19
C PRO A 6 0.86 -1.77 -24.33
N LEU A 7 1.30 -3.02 -24.20
CA LEU A 7 2.57 -3.35 -23.55
C LEU A 7 3.71 -2.86 -24.44
N TYR A 8 4.32 -1.74 -24.07
CA TYR A 8 5.52 -1.21 -24.73
C TYR A 8 6.68 -2.22 -24.65
N PRO A 9 7.53 -2.31 -25.69
CA PRO A 9 8.68 -3.23 -25.72
C PRO A 9 9.65 -2.96 -24.55
N ARG A 10 9.87 -3.99 -23.73
CA ARG A 10 10.82 -3.99 -22.60
C ARG A 10 12.26 -4.11 -23.11
N THR A 11 12.91 -2.99 -23.43
CA THR A 11 14.38 -2.97 -23.66
C THR A 11 15.13 -2.06 -22.69
N LYS A 12 14.46 -1.36 -21.77
CA LYS A 12 15.09 -0.53 -20.75
C LYS A 12 15.32 -1.33 -19.47
N SER A 13 16.54 -1.28 -18.92
CA SER A 13 16.91 -1.86 -17.62
C SER A 13 15.89 -1.43 -16.55
N ARG A 14 15.47 -2.37 -15.69
CA ARG A 14 14.57 -2.03 -14.58
C ARG A 14 15.29 -1.07 -13.64
N LEU A 15 14.62 0.01 -13.26
CA LEU A 15 15.11 0.93 -12.23
C LEU A 15 15.17 0.21 -10.87
N ASN A 16 16.07 0.63 -10.00
CA ASN A 16 16.20 0.08 -8.65
C ASN A 16 15.00 0.53 -7.79
N GLN A 17 14.29 -0.44 -7.24
CA GLN A 17 13.06 -0.26 -6.46
C GLN A 17 13.30 -0.18 -4.94
N ALA A 18 14.55 -0.02 -4.48
CA ALA A 18 14.84 0.04 -3.03
C ALA A 18 14.05 1.14 -2.30
N LEU A 19 13.73 2.26 -2.96
CA LEU A 19 12.94 3.33 -2.35
C LEU A 19 11.46 2.97 -2.19
N TYR A 20 11.01 1.81 -2.68
CA TYR A 20 9.65 1.33 -2.41
C TYR A 20 9.47 0.95 -0.94
N TYR A 21 10.55 0.67 -0.21
CA TYR A 21 10.50 0.46 1.23
C TYR A 21 10.19 1.73 2.03
N LEU A 22 10.24 2.91 1.39
CA LEU A 22 9.78 4.18 1.98
C LEU A 22 8.27 4.40 1.80
N ASP A 23 7.57 3.49 1.13
CA ASP A 23 6.11 3.57 1.01
C ASP A 23 5.42 3.28 2.34
N PHE A 24 4.27 3.92 2.56
CA PHE A 24 3.56 3.86 3.83
C PHE A 24 3.32 2.42 4.28
N CYS A 25 2.82 1.58 3.37
CA CYS A 25 2.44 0.21 3.71
C CYS A 25 3.66 -0.63 4.15
N TRP A 26 4.81 -0.42 3.52
CA TRP A 26 6.07 -1.05 3.91
C TRP A 26 6.56 -0.55 5.27
N CYS A 27 6.61 0.77 5.47
CA CYS A 27 7.03 1.36 6.74
C CYS A 27 6.17 0.86 7.91
N MET A 28 4.85 0.78 7.72
CA MET A 28 3.94 0.28 8.76
C MET A 28 4.16 -1.18 9.07
N ASN A 29 4.41 -2.03 8.06
CA ASN A 29 4.70 -3.44 8.31
C ASN A 29 6.02 -3.63 9.07
N PHE A 30 7.09 -2.90 8.68
CA PHE A 30 8.36 -2.95 9.41
C PHE A 30 8.22 -2.45 10.84
N ALA A 31 7.50 -1.34 11.05
CA ALA A 31 7.21 -0.83 12.38
C ALA A 31 6.41 -1.84 13.21
N GLY A 32 5.38 -2.47 12.63
CA GLY A 32 4.57 -3.48 13.31
C GLY A 32 5.37 -4.72 13.72
N ILE A 33 6.20 -5.25 12.81
CA ILE A 33 7.10 -6.38 13.09
C ILE A 33 8.10 -6.00 14.19
N PHE A 34 8.71 -4.82 14.10
CA PHE A 34 9.66 -4.33 15.10
C PHE A 34 9.01 -4.22 16.49
N ILE A 35 7.80 -3.66 16.56
CA ILE A 35 7.04 -3.51 17.81
C ILE A 35 6.68 -4.88 18.39
N ILE A 36 6.17 -5.82 17.57
CA ILE A 36 5.86 -7.18 18.05
C ILE A 36 7.13 -7.86 18.56
N GLY A 37 8.24 -7.77 17.82
CA GLY A 37 9.53 -8.31 18.23
C GLY A 37 10.02 -7.72 19.56
N LEU A 38 9.89 -6.40 19.73
CA LEU A 38 10.22 -5.71 20.98
C LEU A 38 9.35 -6.19 22.14
N LEU A 39 8.03 -6.33 21.94
CA LEU A 39 7.11 -6.82 22.97
C LEU A 39 7.43 -8.27 23.38
N VAL A 40 7.75 -9.13 22.42
CA VAL A 40 8.18 -10.53 22.67
C VAL A 40 9.49 -10.54 23.45
N PHE A 41 10.49 -9.80 23.00
CA PHE A 41 11.79 -9.72 23.68
C PHE A 41 11.65 -9.23 25.12
N MET A 42 10.94 -8.13 25.33
CA MET A 42 10.68 -7.58 26.66
C MET A 42 9.86 -8.53 27.54
N GLY A 43 8.89 -9.25 26.98
CA GLY A 43 8.08 -10.21 27.72
C GLY A 43 8.85 -11.46 28.18
N ILE A 44 9.95 -11.79 27.50
CA ILE A 44 10.81 -12.96 27.81
C ILE A 44 11.95 -12.58 28.77
N VAL A 45 12.59 -11.42 28.55
CA VAL A 45 13.87 -11.09 29.18
C VAL A 45 13.71 -10.21 30.43
N VAL A 46 12.63 -9.44 30.53
CA VAL A 46 12.58 -8.27 31.41
C VAL A 46 11.53 -8.44 32.52
N ASN A 47 11.90 -8.03 33.74
CA ASN A 47 11.02 -7.97 34.91
C ASN A 47 9.85 -7.00 34.67
N ASP A 48 8.75 -7.15 35.40
CA ASP A 48 7.52 -6.39 35.16
C ASP A 48 7.70 -4.85 35.17
N GLU A 49 8.63 -4.33 35.97
CA GLU A 49 8.85 -2.89 36.16
C GLU A 49 9.46 -2.17 34.94
N ASP A 50 10.25 -2.87 34.12
CA ASP A 50 10.94 -2.30 32.96
C ASP A 50 10.18 -2.53 31.63
N ARG A 51 8.96 -3.08 31.71
CA ARG A 51 8.14 -3.34 30.51
C ARG A 51 7.62 -2.05 29.90
N VAL A 52 7.42 -2.06 28.58
CA VAL A 52 6.75 -0.97 27.85
C VAL A 52 5.43 -0.62 28.53
N SER A 53 5.26 0.66 28.88
CA SER A 53 4.11 1.15 29.64
C SER A 53 2.78 0.80 28.97
N ILE A 54 1.74 0.60 29.78
CA ILE A 54 0.38 0.28 29.29
C ILE A 54 -0.11 1.37 28.34
N VAL A 55 0.15 2.65 28.67
CA VAL A 55 -0.22 3.80 27.84
C VAL A 55 0.44 3.73 26.47
N ALA A 56 1.73 3.42 26.39
CA ALA A 56 2.43 3.30 25.11
C ALA A 56 1.89 2.13 24.28
N ARG A 57 1.60 0.98 24.91
CA ARG A 57 0.99 -0.19 24.25
C ARG A 57 -0.39 0.12 23.70
N GLU A 58 -1.20 0.86 24.46
CA GLU A 58 -2.53 1.31 24.04
C GLU A 58 -2.46 2.26 22.84
N VAL A 59 -1.62 3.29 22.91
CA VAL A 59 -1.42 4.26 21.80
C VAL A 59 -0.93 3.55 20.53
N ILE A 60 0.03 2.64 20.66
CA ILE A 60 0.54 1.84 19.55
C ILE A 60 -0.58 0.99 18.95
N LEU A 61 -1.33 0.25 19.78
CA LEU A 61 -2.40 -0.59 19.28
C LEU A 61 -3.49 0.24 18.60
N ASN A 62 -3.88 1.38 19.18
CA ASN A 62 -4.82 2.32 18.57
C ASN A 62 -4.35 2.77 17.18
N ALA A 63 -3.08 3.15 17.04
CA ALA A 63 -2.53 3.57 15.75
C ALA A 63 -2.56 2.44 14.72
N PHE A 64 -2.06 1.26 15.09
CA PHE A 64 -1.98 0.11 14.20
C PHE A 64 -3.35 -0.46 13.84
N LEU A 65 -4.31 -0.41 14.76
CA LEU A 65 -5.68 -0.83 14.52
C LEU A 65 -6.32 0.00 13.40
N GLY A 66 -6.26 1.33 13.50
CA GLY A 66 -6.82 2.21 12.49
C GLY A 66 -6.13 2.09 11.13
N VAL A 67 -4.79 2.01 11.12
CA VAL A 67 -4.01 1.84 9.88
C VAL A 67 -4.28 0.47 9.23
N SER A 68 -4.31 -0.61 10.00
CA SER A 68 -4.45 -1.97 9.47
C SER A 68 -5.86 -2.23 8.95
N CYS A 69 -6.87 -1.92 9.75
CA CYS A 69 -8.28 -2.14 9.39
C CYS A 69 -8.82 -1.08 8.43
N GLY A 70 -8.21 0.10 8.39
CA GLY A 70 -8.55 1.19 7.47
C GLY A 70 -7.67 1.17 6.23
N THR A 71 -6.57 1.92 6.27
CA THR A 71 -5.70 2.18 5.11
C THR A 71 -5.20 0.90 4.43
N LEU A 72 -4.65 -0.06 5.17
CA LEU A 72 -4.08 -1.29 4.58
C LEU A 72 -5.17 -2.22 4.03
N MET A 73 -6.30 -2.38 4.75
CA MET A 73 -7.47 -3.08 4.22
C MET A 73 -7.98 -2.42 2.93
N GLY A 74 -8.14 -1.10 2.91
CA GLY A 74 -8.56 -0.34 1.74
C GLY A 74 -7.59 -0.47 0.56
N ALA A 75 -6.29 -0.48 0.84
CA ALA A 75 -5.26 -0.71 -0.17
C ALA A 75 -5.38 -2.09 -0.84
N ASN A 76 -5.77 -3.16 -0.12
CA ASN A 76 -6.08 -4.44 -0.76
C ASN A 76 -7.22 -4.31 -1.78
N ILE A 77 -8.22 -3.47 -1.50
CA ILE A 77 -9.38 -3.28 -2.39
C ILE A 77 -8.98 -2.48 -3.62
N VAL A 78 -8.17 -1.44 -3.48
CA VAL A 78 -7.89 -0.50 -4.58
C VAL A 78 -6.71 -0.94 -5.44
N LEU A 79 -5.67 -1.54 -4.85
CA LEU A 79 -4.40 -1.78 -5.54
C LEU A 79 -4.45 -3.07 -6.37
N PRO A 80 -4.39 -3.00 -7.72
CA PRO A 80 -4.56 -4.16 -8.58
C PRO A 80 -3.38 -5.14 -8.53
N PHE A 81 -2.26 -4.75 -7.90
CA PHE A 81 -1.09 -5.59 -7.67
C PHE A 81 -1.15 -6.43 -6.40
N VAL A 82 -2.13 -6.18 -5.54
CA VAL A 82 -2.47 -7.11 -4.46
C VAL A 82 -3.22 -8.27 -5.08
N ALA A 83 -2.49 -9.36 -5.35
CA ALA A 83 -2.98 -10.53 -6.04
C ALA A 83 -2.27 -11.79 -5.55
N CYS A 84 -2.96 -12.93 -5.59
CA CYS A 84 -2.38 -14.23 -5.26
C CYS A 84 -1.65 -14.81 -6.49
N LEU A 85 -0.34 -14.53 -6.59
CA LEU A 85 0.49 -14.95 -7.73
C LEU A 85 1.75 -15.67 -7.24
N PHE A 86 1.61 -16.96 -6.89
CA PHE A 86 2.65 -17.73 -6.20
C PHE A 86 4.05 -17.75 -6.84
N HIS A 87 4.17 -17.60 -8.16
CA HIS A 87 5.46 -17.57 -8.85
C HIS A 87 6.13 -16.18 -8.91
N ASP A 88 5.45 -15.13 -8.44
CA ASP A 88 5.97 -13.76 -8.40
C ASP A 88 6.08 -13.28 -6.95
N VAL A 89 7.28 -13.41 -6.40
CA VAL A 89 7.60 -13.05 -5.02
C VAL A 89 7.24 -11.60 -4.70
N ASN A 90 7.40 -10.66 -5.66
CA ASN A 90 7.07 -9.25 -5.42
C ASN A 90 5.56 -9.03 -5.29
N THR A 91 4.78 -9.70 -6.15
CA THR A 91 3.31 -9.66 -6.07
C THR A 91 2.82 -10.32 -4.77
N MET A 92 3.40 -11.46 -4.38
CA MET A 92 3.07 -12.13 -3.12
C MET A 92 3.45 -11.29 -1.90
N ALA A 93 4.64 -10.68 -1.88
CA ALA A 93 5.04 -9.77 -0.81
C ALA A 93 4.03 -8.60 -0.70
N GLY A 94 3.63 -8.03 -1.83
CA GLY A 94 2.57 -7.03 -1.89
C GLY A 94 1.26 -7.52 -1.26
N LEU A 95 0.84 -8.77 -1.50
CA LEU A 95 -0.32 -9.35 -0.83
C LEU A 95 -0.15 -9.43 0.69
N PHE A 96 0.97 -9.98 1.17
CA PHE A 96 1.21 -10.15 2.61
C PHE A 96 1.22 -8.81 3.37
N ILE A 97 1.89 -7.79 2.83
CA ILE A 97 2.02 -6.48 3.47
C ILE A 97 0.67 -5.78 3.67
N HIS A 98 -0.28 -6.01 2.76
CA HIS A 98 -1.58 -5.38 2.87
C HIS A 98 -2.57 -6.28 3.62
N MET A 99 -2.50 -7.61 3.48
CA MET A 99 -3.49 -8.54 4.05
C MET A 99 -3.15 -9.03 5.46
N MET A 100 -1.87 -9.19 5.81
CA MET A 100 -1.50 -9.69 7.14
C MET A 100 -1.88 -8.73 8.27
N PRO A 101 -1.63 -7.41 8.18
CA PRO A 101 -1.97 -6.50 9.27
C PRO A 101 -3.44 -6.54 9.70
N PRO A 102 -4.45 -6.47 8.79
CA PRO A 102 -5.83 -6.60 9.21
C PRO A 102 -6.17 -7.99 9.76
N MET A 103 -5.56 -9.08 9.27
CA MET A 103 -5.74 -10.42 9.86
C MET A 103 -5.20 -10.50 11.29
N VAL A 104 -4.03 -9.89 11.54
CA VAL A 104 -3.44 -9.82 12.87
C VAL A 104 -4.35 -8.99 13.78
N MET A 105 -4.83 -7.82 13.33
CA MET A 105 -5.76 -7.01 14.13
C MET A 105 -7.10 -7.70 14.39
N TYR A 106 -7.64 -8.48 13.44
CA TYR A 106 -8.80 -9.32 13.70
C TYR A 106 -8.54 -10.29 14.86
N THR A 107 -7.38 -10.93 14.88
CA THR A 107 -7.00 -11.87 15.92
C THR A 107 -6.85 -11.15 17.27
N PHE A 108 -6.14 -10.02 17.30
CA PHE A 108 -5.94 -9.23 18.53
C PHE A 108 -7.25 -8.69 19.11
N MET A 109 -8.15 -8.16 18.28
CA MET A 109 -9.41 -7.61 18.77
C MET A 109 -10.37 -8.67 19.28
N TRP A 110 -10.59 -9.72 18.46
CA TRP A 110 -11.69 -10.65 18.70
C TRP A 110 -11.28 -11.91 19.46
N ASN A 111 -9.97 -12.13 19.66
CA ASN A 111 -9.42 -13.26 20.41
C ASN A 111 -8.40 -12.80 21.47
N SER A 112 -8.54 -11.57 21.99
CA SER A 112 -7.65 -10.98 22.99
C SER A 112 -7.51 -11.84 24.25
N SER A 113 -8.61 -12.44 24.73
CA SER A 113 -8.64 -13.33 25.90
C SER A 113 -7.80 -14.59 25.69
N ALA A 114 -7.94 -15.24 24.54
CA ALA A 114 -7.16 -16.42 24.17
C ALA A 114 -5.67 -16.09 24.00
N ILE A 115 -5.35 -14.95 23.37
CA ILE A 115 -3.96 -14.47 23.23
C ILE A 115 -3.35 -14.22 24.61
N ARG A 116 -4.05 -13.51 25.49
CA ARG A 116 -3.58 -13.22 26.86
C ARG A 116 -3.39 -14.49 27.67
N ALA A 117 -4.26 -15.49 27.52
CA ALA A 117 -4.13 -16.78 28.18
C ALA A 117 -2.91 -17.57 27.68
N ALA A 118 -2.66 -17.55 26.37
CA ALA A 118 -1.53 -18.27 25.76
C ALA A 118 -0.18 -17.57 26.00
N TRP A 119 -0.16 -16.24 26.13
CA TRP A 119 1.06 -15.43 26.22
C TRP A 119 0.97 -14.32 27.29
N PRO A 120 0.73 -14.67 28.56
CA PRO A 120 0.40 -13.69 29.62
C PRO A 120 1.51 -12.67 29.89
N ASN A 121 2.77 -13.06 29.67
CA ASN A 121 3.95 -12.20 29.89
C ASN A 121 4.30 -11.31 28.69
N VAL A 122 3.76 -11.62 27.50
CA VAL A 122 4.06 -10.88 26.26
C VAL A 122 2.91 -9.92 25.95
N PHE A 123 1.69 -10.46 25.91
CA PHE A 123 0.48 -9.74 25.51
C PHE A 123 -0.45 -9.53 26.70
N ASN A 124 -0.14 -8.52 27.52
CA ASN A 124 -0.93 -8.18 28.71
C ASN A 124 -2.39 -7.77 28.35
N LEU A 125 -2.58 -7.03 27.26
CA LEU A 125 -3.88 -6.67 26.65
C LEU A 125 -4.98 -6.18 27.63
N THR A 126 -4.63 -5.73 28.83
CA THR A 126 -5.58 -5.21 29.83
C THR A 126 -6.24 -3.90 29.42
N TYR A 127 -5.68 -3.20 28.44
CA TYR A 127 -6.19 -1.94 27.91
C TYR A 127 -7.19 -2.12 26.77
N MET A 128 -7.51 -3.36 26.35
CA MET A 128 -8.42 -3.60 25.22
C MET A 128 -9.82 -3.01 25.44
N GLU A 129 -10.31 -3.02 26.68
CA GLU A 129 -11.62 -2.46 27.05
C GLU A 129 -11.64 -0.91 27.03
N ASN A 130 -10.45 -0.28 27.08
CA ASN A 130 -10.31 1.17 27.05
C ASN A 130 -10.24 1.74 25.63
N ILE A 131 -10.03 0.88 24.63
CA ILE A 131 -9.92 1.28 23.22
C ILE A 131 -11.23 1.92 22.77
N ARG A 132 -11.11 3.12 22.22
CA ARG A 132 -12.24 3.87 21.64
C ARG A 132 -11.89 4.26 20.22
N PHE A 133 -12.81 4.00 19.30
CA PHE A 133 -12.52 4.34 17.90
C PHE A 133 -12.42 5.85 17.68
N PHE A 134 -13.39 6.59 18.22
CA PHE A 134 -13.44 8.04 18.18
C PHE A 134 -13.07 8.67 19.53
N SER A 135 -12.49 9.87 19.48
CA SER A 135 -12.13 10.63 20.68
C SER A 135 -13.35 11.11 21.45
N LYS A 136 -13.23 11.20 22.78
CA LYS A 136 -14.23 11.86 23.63
C LYS A 136 -14.29 13.37 23.36
N SER A 137 -13.17 13.97 22.98
CA SER A 137 -13.02 15.41 22.78
C SER A 137 -13.61 15.94 21.45
N GLY A 138 -14.21 15.07 20.63
CA GLY A 138 -14.78 15.41 19.35
C GLY A 138 -13.80 15.26 18.18
N LEU A 139 -14.05 16.00 17.10
CA LEU A 139 -13.31 15.87 15.84
C LEU A 139 -11.85 16.34 15.99
N PHE A 140 -10.92 15.61 15.37
CA PHE A 140 -9.48 15.89 15.32
C PHE A 140 -9.19 17.12 14.45
N ILE A 141 -9.52 18.33 14.94
CA ILE A 141 -9.25 19.60 14.25
C ILE A 141 -8.09 20.35 14.93
N VAL A 142 -7.81 20.07 16.21
CA VAL A 142 -6.78 20.76 16.99
C VAL A 142 -5.56 19.86 17.17
N PRO A 143 -4.33 20.34 16.91
CA PRO A 143 -3.11 19.59 17.18
C PRO A 143 -3.08 19.07 18.63
N GLY A 144 -2.89 17.75 18.79
CA GLY A 144 -2.84 17.10 20.10
C GLY A 144 -4.18 16.64 20.68
N SER A 145 -5.32 17.06 20.12
CA SER A 145 -6.62 16.46 20.49
C SER A 145 -6.78 15.09 19.84
N GLY A 146 -7.59 14.21 20.42
CA GLY A 146 -7.94 12.92 19.82
C GLY A 146 -6.90 11.80 19.83
N LEU A 147 -5.73 12.01 20.44
CA LEU A 147 -4.73 10.96 20.67
C LEU A 147 -5.18 9.89 21.70
N ASP A 148 -6.34 10.07 22.31
CA ASP A 148 -7.04 9.08 23.14
C ASP A 148 -7.86 8.07 22.32
N SER A 149 -7.76 8.08 20.98
CA SER A 149 -8.61 7.28 20.09
C SER A 149 -7.84 6.58 18.98
N VAL A 150 -8.44 5.55 18.39
CA VAL A 150 -7.93 4.82 17.22
C VAL A 150 -7.73 5.78 16.04
N VAL A 151 -8.74 6.60 15.73
CA VAL A 151 -8.69 7.54 14.60
C VAL A 151 -7.55 8.55 14.76
N GLY A 152 -7.45 9.21 15.91
CA GLY A 152 -6.43 10.24 16.12
C GLY A 152 -5.03 9.65 16.09
N ASN A 153 -4.81 8.50 16.74
CA ASN A 153 -3.50 7.82 16.72
C ASN A 153 -3.12 7.31 15.33
N ALA A 154 -4.07 6.75 14.56
CA ALA A 154 -3.82 6.28 13.20
C ALA A 154 -3.51 7.43 12.24
N ILE A 155 -4.22 8.57 12.35
CA ILE A 155 -3.93 9.77 11.56
C ILE A 155 -2.57 10.35 11.96
N ALA A 156 -2.25 10.44 13.25
CA ALA A 156 -0.95 10.91 13.71
C ALA A 156 0.19 10.04 13.16
N LEU A 157 0.05 8.72 13.21
CA LEU A 157 1.02 7.78 12.64
C LEU A 157 1.15 7.92 11.12
N TYR A 158 0.03 8.12 10.41
CA TYR A 158 0.06 8.40 8.98
C TYR A 158 0.79 9.70 8.66
N MET A 159 0.53 10.79 9.40
CA MET A 159 1.17 12.09 9.18
C MET A 159 2.67 12.06 9.50
N LEU A 160 3.07 11.26 10.50
CA LEU A 160 4.48 11.03 10.84
C LEU A 160 5.27 10.42 9.66
N TRP A 161 4.62 9.63 8.80
CA TRP A 161 5.21 9.15 7.55
C TRP A 161 5.03 10.14 6.39
N TRP A 162 3.82 10.67 6.23
CA TRP A 162 3.43 11.47 5.08
C TRP A 162 4.26 12.76 4.97
N ILE A 163 4.50 13.45 6.10
CA ILE A 163 5.26 14.70 6.11
C ILE A 163 6.72 14.45 5.65
N PRO A 164 7.51 13.56 6.28
CA PRO A 164 8.86 13.27 5.81
C PRO A 164 8.91 12.76 4.36
N TYR A 165 7.96 11.91 3.95
CA TYR A 165 7.92 11.38 2.58
C TYR A 165 7.67 12.48 1.56
N VAL A 166 6.72 13.39 1.81
CA VAL A 166 6.44 14.54 0.95
C VAL A 166 7.66 15.47 0.90
N CYS A 167 8.28 15.79 2.04
CA CYS A 167 9.51 16.58 2.06
C CYS A 167 10.62 15.94 1.24
N PHE A 168 10.86 14.63 1.40
CA PHE A 168 11.84 13.88 0.60
C PHE A 168 11.55 13.96 -0.90
N MET A 169 10.29 13.75 -1.30
CA MET A 169 9.88 13.82 -2.70
C MET A 169 10.08 15.22 -3.29
N LEU A 170 9.74 16.27 -2.56
CA LEU A 170 9.90 17.66 -2.99
C LEU A 170 11.36 18.11 -3.06
N LEU A 171 12.23 17.59 -2.19
CA LEU A 171 13.64 17.96 -2.17
C LEU A 171 14.43 17.28 -3.29
N ILE A 172 14.24 15.98 -3.49
CA ILE A 172 15.01 15.19 -4.46
C ILE A 172 14.22 14.08 -5.14
N GLY A 173 13.17 13.55 -4.50
CA GLY A 173 12.56 12.28 -4.92
C GLY A 173 11.82 12.33 -6.26
N ILE A 174 11.29 13.50 -6.66
CA ILE A 174 10.64 13.69 -7.97
C ILE A 174 11.63 13.55 -9.13
N ASP A 175 12.88 14.01 -8.97
CA ASP A 175 13.85 14.03 -10.05
C ASP A 175 14.69 12.75 -10.16
N LEU A 176 14.63 11.85 -9.18
CA LEU A 176 15.46 10.63 -9.15
C LEU A 176 15.39 9.77 -10.42
N PRO A 177 14.20 9.55 -11.02
CA PRO A 177 14.09 8.68 -12.18
C PRO A 177 13.96 9.47 -13.50
N ASN A 178 14.26 10.78 -13.49
CA ASN A 178 14.27 11.60 -14.71
C ASN A 178 15.43 11.21 -15.63
N LYS A 179 15.10 10.93 -16.90
CA LYS A 179 16.06 10.50 -17.94
C LYS A 179 16.81 11.65 -18.59
N THR A 180 16.35 12.88 -18.38
CA THR A 180 16.90 14.08 -19.00
C THR A 180 17.24 15.04 -17.88
N LYS A 181 18.49 15.47 -17.78
CA LYS A 181 18.86 16.57 -16.88
C LYS A 181 18.39 17.91 -17.48
N TYR A 182 18.37 18.94 -16.63
CA TYR A 182 18.46 20.32 -17.11
C TYR A 182 19.60 20.39 -18.13
N GLU A 183 19.36 20.99 -19.30
CA GLU A 183 20.29 21.10 -20.45
C GLU A 183 20.31 19.92 -21.45
N GLY A 184 19.38 18.96 -21.37
CA GLY A 184 19.22 17.93 -22.41
C GLY A 184 20.28 16.82 -22.37
N VAL A 185 21.15 16.80 -21.36
CA VAL A 185 22.10 15.72 -21.12
C VAL A 185 21.35 14.48 -20.64
N SER A 186 21.58 13.35 -21.29
CA SER A 186 21.00 12.06 -20.89
C SER A 186 21.50 11.67 -19.49
N ASN A 187 20.55 11.36 -18.60
CA ASN A 187 20.80 10.81 -17.29
C ASN A 187 20.60 9.29 -17.33
N TYR A 188 21.35 8.57 -16.48
CA TYR A 188 21.14 7.14 -16.24
C TYR A 188 20.36 6.97 -14.93
N PRO A 189 19.02 7.05 -14.97
CA PRO A 189 18.22 6.94 -13.74
C PRO A 189 18.49 5.61 -13.06
N LYS A 190 18.90 5.67 -11.80
CA LYS A 190 19.21 4.48 -11.00
C LYS A 190 18.05 4.05 -10.13
N TRP A 191 17.32 5.01 -9.56
CA TRP A 191 16.32 4.77 -8.53
C TRP A 191 14.91 5.05 -9.04
N ASP A 192 13.92 4.40 -8.44
CA ASP A 192 12.51 4.59 -8.73
C ASP A 192 11.73 4.70 -7.43
N THR A 193 10.64 5.48 -7.44
CA THR A 193 9.77 5.65 -6.27
C THR A 193 8.38 5.08 -6.56
N VAL A 194 7.60 4.80 -5.51
CA VAL A 194 6.22 4.29 -5.67
C VAL A 194 5.34 5.27 -6.43
N PHE A 195 5.55 6.58 -6.23
CA PHE A 195 4.88 7.62 -7.00
C PHE A 195 5.08 7.41 -8.51
N HIS A 196 6.34 7.34 -8.96
CA HIS A 196 6.65 7.16 -10.38
C HIS A 196 6.13 5.85 -10.94
N SER A 197 6.28 4.76 -10.18
CA SER A 197 5.73 3.45 -10.56
C SER A 197 4.22 3.50 -10.77
N THR A 198 3.50 4.14 -9.85
CA THR A 198 2.05 4.27 -9.88
C THR A 198 1.59 5.17 -11.01
N MET A 199 2.28 6.29 -11.24
CA MET A 199 2.03 7.19 -12.37
C MET A 199 2.20 6.47 -13.72
N ARG A 200 3.29 5.70 -13.89
CA ARG A 200 3.51 4.82 -15.05
C ARG A 200 2.52 3.65 -15.12
N GLY A 201 1.90 3.27 -14.01
CA GLY A 201 0.84 2.26 -13.92
C GLY A 201 -0.51 2.73 -14.49
N GLY A 202 -0.61 3.99 -14.93
CA GLY A 202 -1.80 4.56 -15.56
C GLY A 202 -2.46 5.68 -14.76
N VAL A 203 -2.02 5.93 -13.52
CA VAL A 203 -2.55 7.05 -12.71
C VAL A 203 -2.28 8.40 -13.38
N CYS A 204 -1.18 8.53 -14.13
CA CYS A 204 -0.90 9.72 -14.94
C CYS A 204 -2.02 10.02 -15.95
N VAL A 205 -2.62 8.99 -16.57
CA VAL A 205 -3.71 9.18 -17.54
C VAL A 205 -4.97 9.67 -16.84
N THR A 206 -5.30 9.10 -15.69
CA THR A 206 -6.46 9.52 -14.88
C THR A 206 -6.29 10.97 -14.40
N ILE A 207 -5.17 11.28 -13.74
CA ILE A 207 -4.87 12.63 -13.25
C ILE A 207 -4.84 13.63 -14.41
N GLY A 208 -4.09 13.28 -15.47
CA GLY A 208 -3.92 14.11 -16.66
C GLY A 208 -5.25 14.45 -17.32
N ARG A 209 -6.15 13.47 -17.49
CA ARG A 209 -7.44 13.68 -18.14
C ARG A 209 -8.41 14.51 -17.30
N TYR A 210 -8.56 14.19 -16.01
CA TYR A 210 -9.61 14.79 -15.17
C TYR A 210 -9.21 16.13 -14.55
N PHE A 211 -7.94 16.31 -14.19
CA PHE A 211 -7.48 17.49 -13.45
C PHE A 211 -6.61 18.43 -14.30
N ARG A 212 -5.89 17.90 -15.29
CA ARG A 212 -4.94 18.68 -16.11
C ARG A 212 -5.41 18.89 -17.55
N ARG A 213 -6.53 18.27 -17.96
CA ARG A 213 -7.06 18.25 -19.34
C ARG A 213 -6.03 17.83 -20.40
N ARG A 214 -5.02 17.03 -20.01
CA ARG A 214 -4.00 16.48 -20.91
C ARG A 214 -4.59 15.40 -21.79
N SER A 215 -4.08 15.30 -23.02
CA SER A 215 -4.47 14.22 -23.92
C SER A 215 -3.88 12.88 -23.46
N THR A 216 -4.49 11.75 -23.85
CA THR A 216 -3.93 10.42 -23.55
C THR A 216 -2.53 10.26 -24.15
N LYS A 217 -2.29 10.80 -25.35
CA LYS A 217 -0.99 10.76 -26.03
C LYS A 217 0.10 11.47 -25.22
N GLU A 218 -0.22 12.64 -24.67
CA GLU A 218 0.67 13.40 -23.80
C GLU A 218 0.97 12.64 -22.50
N CYS A 219 -0.05 12.09 -21.84
CA CYS A 219 0.15 11.28 -20.63
C CYS A 219 1.05 10.07 -20.89
N LEU A 220 0.84 9.36 -22.01
CA LEU A 220 1.68 8.22 -22.39
C LEU A 220 3.14 8.64 -22.64
N LYS A 221 3.36 9.81 -23.24
CA LYS A 221 4.70 10.38 -23.40
C LYS A 221 5.37 10.66 -22.04
N LEU A 222 4.66 11.30 -21.11
CA LEU A 222 5.16 11.55 -19.75
C LEU A 222 5.47 10.25 -19.00
N MET A 223 4.65 9.21 -19.16
CA MET A 223 4.90 7.90 -18.57
C MET A 223 6.14 7.21 -19.16
N GLU A 224 6.39 7.38 -20.45
CA GLU A 224 7.57 6.82 -21.12
C GLU A 224 8.86 7.56 -20.72
N GLU A 225 8.80 8.89 -20.70
CA GLU A 225 9.90 9.77 -20.31
C GLU A 225 10.13 9.77 -18.80
N ASN A 226 9.11 9.36 -18.05
CA ASN A 226 9.05 9.37 -16.59
C ASN A 226 9.29 10.77 -16.00
N ASN A 227 8.71 11.76 -16.67
CA ASN A 227 8.83 13.18 -16.38
C ASN A 227 7.47 13.68 -15.88
N PHE A 228 7.26 13.65 -14.56
CA PHE A 228 6.03 14.15 -13.94
C PHE A 228 6.32 15.44 -13.18
N ASP A 229 5.40 16.39 -13.22
CA ASP A 229 5.60 17.69 -12.58
C ASP A 229 5.14 17.70 -11.11
N LEU A 230 5.46 18.79 -10.40
CA LEU A 230 5.05 18.99 -9.01
C LEU A 230 3.53 18.94 -8.83
N ILE A 231 2.76 19.39 -9.82
CA ILE A 231 1.30 19.43 -9.74
C ILE A 231 0.74 18.00 -9.76
N ASP A 232 1.25 17.14 -10.62
CA ASP A 232 0.90 15.71 -10.65
C ASP A 232 1.22 15.03 -9.31
N PHE A 233 2.36 15.36 -8.71
CA PHE A 233 2.74 14.86 -7.39
C PHE A 233 1.79 15.33 -6.27
N PHE A 234 1.46 16.62 -6.22
CA PHE A 234 0.52 17.14 -5.21
C PHE A 234 -0.87 16.54 -5.34
N ILE A 235 -1.39 16.41 -6.58
CA ILE A 235 -2.68 15.75 -6.82
C ILE A 235 -2.64 14.31 -6.32
N TYR A 236 -1.59 13.55 -6.68
CA TYR A 236 -1.41 12.18 -6.22
C TYR A 236 -1.38 12.08 -4.70
N MET A 237 -0.56 12.89 -4.01
CA MET A 237 -0.42 12.83 -2.55
C MET A 237 -1.68 13.28 -1.82
N ALA A 238 -2.43 14.24 -2.37
CA ALA A 238 -3.72 14.65 -1.84
C ALA A 238 -4.73 13.50 -1.91
N PHE A 239 -4.85 12.83 -3.07
CA PHE A 239 -5.71 11.65 -3.20
C PHE A 239 -5.28 10.50 -2.29
N HIS A 240 -3.98 10.25 -2.15
CA HIS A 240 -3.46 9.24 -1.24
C HIS A 240 -3.85 9.53 0.21
N MET A 241 -3.70 10.78 0.66
CA MET A 241 -4.12 11.22 2.01
C MET A 241 -5.62 11.08 2.21
N ILE A 242 -6.44 11.60 1.29
CA ILE A 242 -7.89 11.51 1.38
C ILE A 242 -8.33 10.05 1.44
N ALA A 243 -7.85 9.21 0.52
CA ALA A 243 -8.21 7.80 0.47
C ALA A 243 -7.79 7.04 1.75
N SER A 244 -6.57 7.29 2.25
CA SER A 244 -6.06 6.66 3.46
C SER A 244 -6.88 7.05 4.68
N VAL A 245 -7.09 8.35 4.90
CA VAL A 245 -7.87 8.86 6.03
C VAL A 245 -9.31 8.39 5.94
N SER A 246 -9.96 8.51 4.76
CA SER A 246 -11.32 8.04 4.57
C SER A 246 -11.46 6.53 4.81
N ALA A 247 -10.47 5.71 4.44
CA ALA A 247 -10.51 4.27 4.71
C ALA A 247 -10.53 3.96 6.22
N ILE A 248 -9.86 4.75 7.06
CA ILE A 248 -9.93 4.62 8.52
C ILE A 248 -11.38 4.79 9.00
N TYR A 249 -12.08 5.81 8.53
CA TYR A 249 -13.48 6.05 8.91
C TYR A 249 -14.46 5.04 8.30
N LEU A 250 -14.33 4.75 7.01
CA LEU A 250 -15.35 4.00 6.26
C LEU A 250 -15.17 2.49 6.36
N ILE A 251 -13.95 2.00 6.56
CA ILE A 251 -13.64 0.57 6.64
C ILE A 251 -13.18 0.22 8.06
N GLY A 252 -12.28 1.02 8.63
CA GLY A 252 -11.73 0.78 9.97
C GLY A 252 -12.81 0.78 11.06
N TYR A 253 -13.70 1.78 11.07
CA TYR A 253 -14.74 1.86 12.11
C TYR A 253 -15.70 0.66 12.10
N PRO A 254 -16.32 0.27 10.97
CA PRO A 254 -17.17 -0.92 10.97
C PRO A 254 -16.41 -2.21 11.32
N CYS A 255 -15.12 -2.32 10.96
CA CYS A 255 -14.29 -3.47 11.35
C CYS A 255 -13.97 -3.50 12.86
N PHE A 256 -13.98 -2.34 13.53
CA PHE A 256 -13.83 -2.22 14.97
C PHE A 256 -15.14 -2.58 15.70
N GLU A 257 -16.28 -2.09 15.21
CA GLU A 257 -17.58 -2.30 15.85
C GLU A 257 -18.12 -3.74 15.70
N SER A 258 -17.78 -4.43 14.61
CA SER A 258 -18.37 -5.74 14.30
C SER A 258 -17.35 -6.76 13.84
N GLN A 259 -17.24 -7.86 14.61
CA GLN A 259 -16.43 -9.02 14.24
C GLN A 259 -16.88 -9.61 12.92
N SER A 260 -18.19 -9.73 12.71
CA SER A 260 -18.77 -10.27 11.47
C SER A 260 -18.41 -9.40 10.28
N PHE A 261 -18.52 -8.07 10.40
CA PHE A 261 -18.12 -7.16 9.33
C PHE A 261 -16.63 -7.29 9.01
N HIS A 262 -15.76 -7.31 10.03
CA HIS A 262 -14.33 -7.48 9.84
C HIS A 262 -14.00 -8.81 9.12
N LEU A 263 -14.63 -9.92 9.51
CA LEU A 263 -14.45 -11.22 8.86
C LEU A 263 -14.92 -11.22 7.40
N VAL A 264 -16.06 -10.58 7.12
CA VAL A 264 -16.58 -10.42 5.75
C VAL A 264 -15.62 -9.60 4.89
N MET A 265 -15.07 -8.51 5.42
CA MET A 265 -14.07 -7.70 4.72
C MET A 265 -12.80 -8.50 4.41
N LEU A 266 -12.28 -9.27 5.37
CA LEU A 266 -11.14 -10.16 5.16
C LEU A 266 -11.42 -11.21 4.06
N SER A 267 -12.60 -11.81 4.10
CA SER A 267 -13.04 -12.80 3.10
C SER A 267 -13.17 -12.16 1.71
N PHE A 268 -13.70 -10.94 1.65
CA PHE A 268 -13.84 -10.17 0.41
C PHE A 268 -12.48 -9.82 -0.20
N VAL A 269 -11.53 -9.30 0.58
CA VAL A 269 -10.19 -8.96 0.06
C VAL A 269 -9.41 -10.21 -0.35
N ALA A 270 -9.58 -11.33 0.36
CA ALA A 270 -9.01 -12.62 -0.02
C ALA A 270 -9.57 -13.08 -1.38
N PHE A 271 -10.89 -13.02 -1.55
CA PHE A 271 -11.56 -13.35 -2.81
C PHE A 271 -11.06 -12.45 -3.97
N LEU A 272 -10.92 -11.14 -3.73
CA LEU A 272 -10.37 -10.21 -4.72
C LEU A 272 -8.93 -10.58 -5.10
N ALA A 273 -8.07 -10.87 -4.13
CA ALA A 273 -6.68 -11.23 -4.37
C ALA A 273 -6.57 -12.52 -5.21
N VAL A 274 -7.38 -13.54 -4.91
CA VAL A 274 -7.46 -14.79 -5.68
C VAL A 274 -7.96 -14.52 -7.10
N THR A 275 -9.04 -13.76 -7.26
CA THR A 275 -9.62 -13.45 -8.57
C THR A 275 -8.64 -12.68 -9.47
N ARG A 276 -7.90 -11.72 -8.90
CA ARG A 276 -6.84 -10.98 -9.61
C ARG A 276 -5.68 -11.89 -9.98
N GLY A 277 -5.27 -12.78 -9.08
CA GLY A 277 -4.25 -13.81 -9.33
C GLY A 277 -4.63 -14.70 -10.50
N ALA A 278 -5.83 -15.29 -10.46
CA ALA A 278 -6.37 -16.12 -11.53
C ALA A 278 -6.45 -15.37 -12.87
N SER A 279 -6.91 -14.11 -12.86
CA SER A 279 -6.97 -13.29 -14.08
C SER A 279 -5.58 -13.07 -14.71
N ARG A 280 -4.54 -12.89 -13.89
CA ARG A 280 -3.15 -12.77 -14.35
C ARG A 280 -2.61 -14.08 -14.90
N TYR A 281 -2.87 -15.20 -14.22
CA TYR A 281 -2.51 -16.53 -14.71
C TYR A 281 -3.15 -16.82 -16.07
N THR A 282 -4.45 -16.57 -16.21
CA THR A 282 -5.15 -16.71 -17.49
C THR A 282 -4.55 -15.82 -18.56
N TYR A 283 -4.21 -14.57 -18.24
CA TYR A 283 -3.53 -13.67 -19.18
C TYR A 283 -2.17 -14.22 -19.65
N TYR A 284 -1.33 -14.68 -18.73
CA TYR A 284 0.00 -15.19 -19.06
C TYR A 284 -0.08 -16.48 -19.88
N THR A 285 -0.92 -17.43 -19.46
CA THR A 285 -1.07 -18.74 -20.10
C THR A 285 -1.72 -18.66 -21.47
N THR A 286 -2.75 -17.82 -21.65
CA THR A 286 -3.51 -17.79 -22.91
C THR A 286 -3.03 -16.67 -23.84
N LYS A 287 -3.10 -15.41 -23.40
CA LYS A 287 -2.92 -14.24 -24.27
C LYS A 287 -1.46 -13.96 -24.56
N MET A 288 -0.59 -14.05 -23.56
CA MET A 288 0.83 -13.77 -23.74
C MET A 288 1.49 -14.84 -24.61
N TYR A 289 1.29 -16.13 -24.32
CA TYR A 289 1.81 -17.20 -25.17
C TYR A 289 1.25 -17.14 -26.59
N SER A 290 -0.06 -16.92 -26.76
CA SER A 290 -0.64 -16.80 -28.11
C SER A 290 -0.01 -15.65 -28.91
N ARG A 291 0.27 -14.50 -28.27
CA ARG A 291 0.96 -13.37 -28.92
C ARG A 291 2.40 -13.71 -29.27
N SER A 292 3.13 -14.36 -28.36
CA SER A 292 4.51 -14.79 -28.61
C SER A 292 4.58 -15.81 -29.76
N LEU A 293 3.67 -16.80 -29.78
CA LEU A 293 3.56 -17.78 -30.86
C LEU A 293 3.21 -17.11 -32.19
N ARG A 294 2.21 -16.23 -32.23
CA ARG A 294 1.87 -15.47 -33.46
C ARG A 294 3.05 -14.65 -33.97
N LYS A 295 3.86 -14.08 -33.06
CA LYS A 295 5.07 -13.33 -33.44
C LYS A 295 6.17 -14.25 -33.98
N GLN A 296 6.38 -15.42 -33.37
CA GLN A 296 7.40 -16.39 -33.81
C GLN A 296 7.04 -17.06 -35.15
N PHE A 297 5.76 -17.33 -35.38
CA PHE A 297 5.26 -17.98 -36.59
C PHE A 297 4.64 -16.99 -37.59
N ALA A 298 4.91 -15.68 -37.46
CA ALA A 298 4.34 -14.66 -38.34
C ALA A 298 4.65 -14.92 -39.82
N TRP A 299 5.87 -15.39 -40.12
CA TRP A 299 6.33 -15.73 -41.47
C TRP A 299 5.51 -16.85 -42.13
N VAL A 300 5.08 -17.87 -41.37
CA VAL A 300 4.24 -18.96 -41.88
C VAL A 300 2.89 -18.43 -42.37
N PHE A 301 2.31 -17.48 -41.63
CA PHE A 301 1.05 -16.84 -42.03
C PHE A 301 1.21 -15.95 -43.24
N ASP A 302 2.38 -15.33 -43.43
CA ASP A 302 2.67 -14.49 -44.60
C ASP A 302 2.88 -15.34 -45.87
N GLU A 303 3.56 -16.49 -45.77
CA GLU A 303 3.70 -17.45 -46.88
C GLU A 303 2.34 -18.00 -47.35
N SER A 304 1.44 -18.35 -46.41
CA SER A 304 0.11 -18.88 -46.74
C SER A 304 -0.80 -17.91 -47.48
N LYS A 305 -0.49 -16.61 -47.50
CA LYS A 305 -1.26 -15.59 -48.22
C LYS A 305 -0.77 -15.37 -49.64
N GLN A 306 0.42 -15.88 -49.98
CA GLN A 306 1.02 -15.71 -51.31
C GLN A 306 0.69 -16.87 -52.26
N SER A 307 0.21 -17.99 -51.72
CA SER A 307 -0.32 -19.15 -52.46
C SER A 307 -1.81 -18.99 -52.75
#